data_AF-X1QDA7-F1
#
_entry.id   AF-X1QDA7-F1
#
_cell.length_a   1.000
_cell.length_b   1.000
_cell.length_c   1.000
_cell.angle_alpha   90.00
_cell.angle_beta   90.00
_cell.angle_gamma   90.00
#
_symmetry.space_group_name_H-M   'P 1'
#
loop_
_entity.id
_entity.type
_entity.pdbx_description
1 polymer ?
#
loop_
_entity_poly.entity_id
_entity_poly.type
_entity_poly.pdbx_seq_one_letter_code
_entity_poly.pdbx_strand_id
1 'polypeptide(L)'
;LHDKGKIVSTHLDGNFKGFFPYLMDTGFDLLDGCTPAPMFNYEPEELALACKGRIYVYCGIPSTLFTQHLDDSKIVEFGARIAQAFKNRVILNVGDILPPGGNIKQVIKLGEWAKTLIV
;
A
#
# COMPACT_ATOMS: atom_id res chain seq x y z
N LEU A 1 9.72 -19.82 11.70
CA LEU A 1 9.21 -19.91 10.31
C LEU A 1 10.35 -19.72 9.31
N HIS A 2 11.19 -18.70 9.49
CA HIS A 2 12.37 -18.48 8.66
C HIS A 2 13.38 -19.64 8.63
N ASP A 3 13.62 -20.33 9.74
CA ASP A 3 14.50 -21.53 9.78
C ASP A 3 14.01 -22.67 8.87
N LYS A 4 12.76 -22.61 8.39
CA LYS A 4 12.17 -23.54 7.44
C LYS A 4 11.96 -22.92 6.05
N GLY A 5 12.61 -21.79 5.77
CA GLY A 5 12.54 -21.08 4.50
C GLY A 5 11.17 -20.48 4.19
N LYS A 6 10.37 -20.14 5.21
CA LYS A 6 9.04 -19.55 5.04
C LYS A 6 9.09 -18.03 5.12
N ILE A 7 8.40 -17.36 4.20
CA ILE A 7 8.12 -15.92 4.23
C ILE A 7 6.99 -15.68 5.23
N VAL A 8 7.15 -14.69 6.10
CA VAL A 8 6.18 -14.29 7.11
C VAL A 8 5.52 -12.98 6.70
N SER A 9 4.21 -13.05 6.44
CA SER A 9 3.37 -11.88 6.21
C SER A 9 2.46 -11.65 7.42
N THR A 10 2.16 -10.39 7.70
CA THR A 10 1.13 -10.02 8.67
C THR A 10 0.13 -9.06 8.04
N HIS A 11 -1.15 -9.22 8.37
CA HIS A 11 -2.16 -8.25 7.99
C HIS A 11 -2.20 -7.13 9.03
N LEU A 12 -1.92 -5.91 8.59
CA LEU A 12 -1.69 -4.75 9.43
C LEU A 12 -2.42 -3.55 8.84
N ASP A 13 -3.70 -3.48 9.22
CA ASP A 13 -4.68 -2.50 8.77
C ASP A 13 -5.03 -1.51 9.88
N GLY A 14 -5.56 -0.35 9.52
CA GLY A 14 -5.98 0.66 10.49
C GLY A 14 -4.94 1.70 10.88
N ASN A 15 -5.19 2.38 12.00
CA ASN A 15 -4.37 3.48 12.52
C ASN A 15 -3.14 2.99 13.28
N PHE A 16 -2.20 2.35 12.57
CA PHE A 16 -1.07 1.66 13.19
C PHE A 16 0.25 2.45 13.25
N LYS A 17 0.25 3.75 12.90
CA LYS A 17 1.48 4.59 12.92
C LYS A 17 2.28 4.51 14.21
N GLY A 18 1.62 4.35 15.35
CA GLY A 18 2.27 4.19 16.66
C GLY A 18 3.20 2.96 16.76
N PHE A 19 3.02 1.96 15.89
CA PHE A 19 3.85 0.75 15.87
C PHE A 19 5.06 0.82 14.94
N PHE A 20 5.22 1.90 14.16
CA PHE A 20 6.34 2.06 13.23
C PHE A 20 7.73 1.81 13.87
N PRO A 21 8.02 2.28 15.11
CA PRO A 21 9.32 2.03 15.73
C PRO A 21 9.67 0.55 15.91
N TYR A 22 8.65 -0.33 15.98
CA TYR A 22 8.81 -1.74 16.30
C TYR A 22 8.77 -2.66 15.07
N LEU A 23 8.43 -2.14 13.88
CA LEU A 23 8.26 -2.96 12.68
C LEU A 23 9.49 -3.84 12.39
N MET A 24 10.69 -3.31 12.66
CA MET A 24 11.93 -4.05 12.42
C MET A 24 12.22 -5.16 13.42
N ASP A 25 11.57 -5.14 14.58
CA ASP A 25 11.74 -6.13 15.65
C ASP A 25 10.80 -7.33 15.49
N THR A 26 9.84 -7.24 14.55
CA THR A 26 8.79 -8.26 14.33
C THR A 26 9.27 -9.50 13.59
N GLY A 27 10.29 -9.36 12.73
CA GLY A 27 10.66 -10.39 11.76
C GLY A 27 9.67 -10.54 10.59
N PHE A 28 8.76 -9.62 10.35
CA PHE A 28 7.89 -9.69 9.17
C PHE A 28 8.67 -9.39 7.89
N ASP A 29 8.45 -10.21 6.88
CA ASP A 29 9.00 -10.01 5.53
C ASP A 29 8.08 -9.13 4.68
N LEU A 30 6.78 -9.15 4.99
CA LEU A 30 5.72 -8.50 4.22
C LEU A 30 4.64 -7.96 5.15
N LEU A 31 4.25 -6.70 4.95
CA LEU A 31 3.04 -6.12 5.54
C LEU A 31 1.91 -6.20 4.51
N ASP A 32 0.76 -6.70 4.93
CA ASP A 32 -0.44 -6.79 4.13
C ASP A 32 -1.53 -5.85 4.68
N GLY A 33 -2.40 -5.32 3.83
CA GLY A 33 -3.49 -4.43 4.23
C GLY A 33 -3.09 -2.98 4.55
N CYS A 34 -1.91 -2.53 4.15
CA CYS A 34 -1.48 -1.17 4.45
C CYS A 34 -2.21 -0.14 3.56
N THR A 35 -2.98 0.76 4.16
CA THR A 35 -3.66 1.84 3.46
C THR A 35 -3.27 3.21 4.06
N PRO A 36 -2.63 4.12 3.31
CA PRO A 36 -2.26 5.43 3.84
C PRO A 36 -3.45 6.38 4.09
N ALA A 37 -3.15 7.59 4.53
CA ALA A 37 -4.09 8.70 4.58
C ALA A 37 -4.73 8.96 3.19
N PRO A 38 -6.01 9.41 3.12
CA PRO A 38 -6.83 9.86 4.24
C PRO A 38 -7.61 8.76 4.97
N MET A 39 -7.45 7.48 4.62
CA MET A 39 -8.20 6.40 5.28
C MET A 39 -7.62 6.04 6.65
N PHE A 40 -6.29 6.03 6.78
CA PHE A 40 -5.60 5.84 8.06
C PHE A 40 -4.54 6.93 8.33
N ASN A 41 -3.87 6.83 9.48
CA ASN A 41 -3.14 7.93 10.11
C ASN A 41 -1.66 8.10 9.70
N TYR A 42 -1.27 7.62 8.52
CA TYR A 42 0.12 7.71 8.04
C TYR A 42 0.22 7.95 6.54
N GLU A 43 1.35 8.51 6.11
CA GLU A 43 1.66 8.73 4.69
C GLU A 43 2.47 7.57 4.10
N PRO A 44 2.43 7.34 2.76
CA PRO A 44 3.23 6.31 2.09
C PRO A 44 4.72 6.38 2.44
N GLU A 45 5.28 7.59 2.47
CA GLU A 45 6.71 7.82 2.73
C GLU A 45 7.09 7.51 4.18
N GLU A 46 6.19 7.76 5.13
CA GLU A 46 6.43 7.46 6.54
C GLU A 46 6.50 5.94 6.77
N LEU A 47 5.58 5.18 6.15
CA LEU A 47 5.62 3.72 6.23
C LEU A 47 6.85 3.16 5.52
N ALA A 48 7.18 3.66 4.32
CA ALA A 48 8.38 3.25 3.60
C ALA A 48 9.68 3.49 4.40
N LEU A 49 9.77 4.63 5.10
CA LEU A 49 10.88 4.95 5.99
C LEU A 49 10.94 3.97 7.18
N ALA A 50 9.79 3.65 7.79
CA ALA A 50 9.71 2.71 8.90
C ALA A 50 10.11 1.28 8.50
N CYS A 51 9.80 0.86 7.26
CA CYS A 51 10.22 -0.43 6.70
C CYS A 51 11.72 -0.52 6.39
N LYS A 52 12.46 0.61 6.41
CA LYS A 52 13.92 0.71 6.18
C LYS A 52 14.42 -0.04 4.94
N GLY A 53 13.58 -0.16 3.90
CA GLY A 53 13.91 -0.93 2.70
C GLY A 53 14.20 -2.41 2.97
N ARG A 54 13.65 -3.00 4.03
CA ARG A 54 13.82 -4.42 4.41
C ARG A 54 12.52 -5.22 4.32
N ILE A 55 11.38 -4.57 4.54
CA ILE A 55 10.05 -5.19 4.53
C ILE A 55 9.35 -4.85 3.20
N TYR A 56 8.72 -5.83 2.57
CA TYR A 56 7.82 -5.61 1.43
C TYR A 56 6.44 -5.18 1.92
N VAL A 57 5.65 -4.49 1.10
CA VAL A 57 4.33 -3.99 1.52
C VAL A 57 3.29 -4.19 0.42
N TYR A 58 2.13 -4.76 0.75
CA TYR A 58 0.90 -4.52 -0.01
C TYR A 58 0.35 -3.17 0.43
N CYS A 59 0.61 -2.14 -0.36
CA CYS A 59 0.23 -0.77 -0.04
C CYS A 59 -0.82 -0.28 -1.04
N GLY A 60 -2.01 0.01 -0.52
CA GLY A 60 -3.18 0.28 -1.33
C GLY A 60 -3.56 1.73 -1.38
N ILE A 61 -4.10 2.16 -2.52
CA ILE A 61 -4.77 3.45 -2.60
C ILE A 61 -6.00 3.43 -1.70
N PRO A 62 -6.21 4.44 -0.83
CA PRO A 62 -7.38 4.52 0.04
C PRO A 62 -8.67 4.28 -0.74
N SER A 63 -9.41 3.22 -0.39
CA SER A 63 -10.52 2.77 -1.22
C SER A 63 -11.67 3.77 -1.30
N THR A 64 -11.78 4.64 -0.28
CA THR A 64 -12.70 5.78 -0.23
C THR A 64 -12.45 6.81 -1.33
N LEU A 65 -11.28 6.85 -1.97
CA LEU A 65 -11.03 7.76 -3.08
C LEU A 65 -11.77 7.33 -4.36
N PHE A 66 -12.00 6.03 -4.54
CA PHE A 66 -12.73 5.51 -5.70
C PHE A 66 -14.23 5.78 -5.65
N THR A 67 -14.77 6.27 -4.53
CA THR A 67 -16.19 6.61 -4.37
C THR A 67 -16.45 8.12 -4.49
N GLN A 68 -15.40 8.94 -4.67
CA GLN A 68 -15.50 10.41 -4.59
C GLN A 68 -15.65 11.11 -5.96
N HIS A 69 -15.80 10.36 -7.04
CA HIS A 69 -15.87 10.91 -8.40
C HIS A 69 -14.68 11.83 -8.76
N LEU A 70 -13.49 11.53 -8.22
CA LEU A 70 -12.26 12.23 -8.55
C LEU A 70 -11.86 11.97 -10.01
N ASP A 71 -11.01 12.83 -10.56
CA ASP A 71 -10.35 12.55 -11.83
C ASP A 71 -9.43 11.33 -11.72
N ASP A 72 -9.33 10.54 -12.79
CA ASP A 72 -8.45 9.35 -12.82
C ASP A 72 -6.99 9.71 -12.53
N SER A 73 -6.56 10.91 -12.93
CA SER A 73 -5.21 11.42 -12.65
C SER A 73 -4.91 11.46 -11.16
N LYS A 74 -5.89 11.75 -10.29
CA LYS A 74 -5.69 11.79 -8.84
C LYS A 74 -5.44 10.41 -8.25
N ILE A 75 -6.10 9.39 -8.78
CA ILE A 75 -5.86 8.00 -8.42
C ILE A 75 -4.46 7.58 -8.87
N VAL A 76 -4.08 7.89 -10.11
CA VAL A 76 -2.75 7.57 -10.63
C VAL A 76 -1.64 8.32 -9.89
N GLU A 77 -1.83 9.60 -9.57
CA GLU A 77 -0.90 10.40 -8.76
C GLU A 77 -0.66 9.77 -7.38
N PHE A 78 -1.71 9.27 -6.72
CA PHE A 78 -1.59 8.59 -5.45
C PHE A 78 -0.84 7.24 -5.59
N GLY A 79 -1.17 6.47 -6.63
CA GLY A 79 -0.44 5.25 -6.96
C GLY A 79 1.04 5.50 -7.23
N ALA A 80 1.37 6.58 -7.96
CA ALA A 80 2.73 7.00 -8.25
C ALA A 80 3.49 7.36 -6.98
N ARG A 81 2.83 8.06 -6.06
CA ARG A 81 3.39 8.39 -4.75
C ARG A 81 3.73 7.14 -3.93
N ILE A 82 2.83 6.15 -3.88
CA ILE A 82 3.11 4.85 -3.24
C ILE A 82 4.29 4.16 -3.92
N ALA A 83 4.25 4.00 -5.25
CA ALA A 83 5.30 3.33 -6.00
C ALA A 83 6.67 3.99 -5.80
N GLN A 84 6.72 5.32 -5.77
CA GLN A 84 7.96 6.09 -5.55
C GLN A 84 8.50 5.89 -4.13
N ALA A 85 7.65 5.89 -3.10
CA ALA A 85 8.05 5.73 -1.71
C ALA A 85 8.72 4.36 -1.46
N PHE A 86 8.15 3.30 -2.02
CA PHE A 86 8.62 1.92 -1.77
C PHE A 86 9.53 1.35 -2.86
N LYS A 87 9.63 1.99 -4.02
CA LYS A 87 10.39 1.52 -5.18
C LYS A 87 9.98 0.08 -5.56
N ASN A 88 10.93 -0.85 -5.59
CA ASN A 88 10.71 -2.26 -5.93
C ASN A 88 10.21 -3.14 -4.76
N ARG A 89 9.74 -2.53 -3.66
CA ARG A 89 9.29 -3.25 -2.45
C ARG A 89 7.80 -3.13 -2.16
N VAL A 90 7.00 -2.71 -3.15
CA VAL A 90 5.55 -2.60 -3.01
C VAL A 90 4.81 -3.46 -4.01
N ILE A 91 3.71 -4.03 -3.53
CA ILE A 91 2.66 -4.57 -4.37
C ILE A 91 1.50 -3.58 -4.26
N LEU A 92 1.33 -2.78 -5.31
CA LEU A 92 0.30 -1.74 -5.36
C LEU A 92 -1.08 -2.37 -5.55
N ASN A 93 -2.04 -1.99 -4.72
CA ASN A 93 -3.41 -2.50 -4.77
C ASN A 93 -4.46 -1.41 -4.44
N VAL A 94 -5.71 -1.81 -4.29
CA VAL A 94 -6.74 -1.02 -3.59
C VAL A 94 -6.56 -1.29 -2.09
N GLY A 95 -6.57 -0.24 -1.27
CA GLY A 95 -6.48 -0.37 0.18
C GLY A 95 -7.78 -0.96 0.73
N ASP A 96 -7.70 -2.07 1.47
CA ASP A 96 -8.87 -2.86 1.88
C ASP A 96 -9.69 -3.31 0.63
N ILE A 97 -11.02 -3.30 0.71
CA ILE A 97 -11.93 -3.73 -0.36
C ILE A 97 -12.48 -2.52 -1.11
N LEU A 98 -12.62 -2.63 -2.43
CA LEU A 98 -13.35 -1.63 -3.23
C LEU A 98 -14.82 -1.57 -2.77
N PRO A 99 -15.32 -0.43 -2.27
CA PRO A 99 -16.70 -0.32 -1.80
C PRO A 99 -17.71 -0.54 -2.94
N PRO A 100 -18.97 -0.92 -2.65
CA PRO A 100 -19.99 -1.12 -3.68
C PRO A 100 -20.23 0.09 -4.60
N GLY A 101 -20.02 1.32 -4.09
CA GLY A 101 -20.10 2.55 -4.89
C GLY A 101 -18.79 2.95 -5.59
N GLY A 102 -17.74 2.14 -5.48
CA GLY A 102 -16.43 2.42 -6.03
C GLY A 102 -16.42 2.31 -7.56
N ASN A 103 -15.74 3.25 -8.22
CA ASN A 103 -15.59 3.24 -9.66
C ASN A 103 -14.54 2.21 -10.10
N ILE A 104 -14.98 1.02 -10.50
CA ILE A 104 -14.10 -0.04 -10.99
C ILE A 104 -13.24 0.39 -12.21
N LYS A 105 -13.69 1.35 -13.03
CA LYS A 105 -12.91 1.83 -14.17
C LYS A 105 -11.64 2.57 -13.73
N GLN A 106 -11.67 3.24 -12.59
CA GLN A 106 -10.48 3.87 -12.00
C GLN A 106 -9.47 2.84 -11.52
N VAL A 107 -9.94 1.73 -10.94
CA VAL A 107 -9.08 0.61 -10.54
C VAL A 107 -8.40 -0.02 -11.76
N ILE A 108 -9.14 -0.23 -12.85
CA ILE A 108 -8.58 -0.75 -14.11
C ILE A 108 -7.51 0.20 -14.64
N LYS A 109 -7.79 1.51 -14.72
CA LYS A 109 -6.82 2.52 -15.18
C LYS A 109 -5.56 2.56 -14.34
N LEU A 110 -5.69 2.48 -13.01
CA LEU A 110 -4.55 2.36 -12.11
C LEU A 110 -3.71 1.12 -12.42
N GLY A 111 -4.36 -0.03 -12.63
CA GLY A 111 -3.68 -1.28 -12.99
C GLY A 111 -2.93 -1.17 -14.32
N GLU A 112 -3.53 -0.59 -15.35
CA GLU A 112 -2.85 -0.36 -16.63
C GLU A 112 -1.66 0.58 -16.50
N TRP A 113 -1.79 1.67 -15.73
CA TRP A 113 -0.65 2.54 -15.42
C TRP A 113 0.45 1.78 -14.66
N ALA A 114 0.10 0.98 -13.65
CA ALA A 114 1.08 0.25 -12.84
C ALA A 114 1.91 -0.73 -13.67
N LYS A 115 1.34 -1.35 -14.71
CA LYS A 115 2.08 -2.22 -15.64
C LYS A 115 3.21 -1.49 -16.36
N THR A 116 3.09 -0.17 -16.57
CA THR A 116 4.15 0.64 -17.21
C THR A 116 5.38 0.83 -16.33
N LEU A 117 5.29 0.52 -15.04
CA LEU A 117 6.39 0.61 -14.08
C LEU A 117 7.27 -0.65 -14.06
N ILE A 118 6.79 -1.74 -14.64
CA ILE A 118 7.51 -3.02 -14.68
C ILE A 118 8.50 -2.96 -15.86
N VAL A 119 9.78 -2.74 -15.53
CA VAL A 119 10.92 -2.81 -16.47
C VAL A 119 11.60 -4.16 -16.35
#